data_AF-A0A355WBT8-F1
#
_entry.id   AF-A0A355WBT8-F1
#
_cell.length_a   1.000
_cell.length_b   1.000
_cell.length_c   1.000
_cell.angle_alpha   90.00
_cell.angle_beta   90.00
_cell.angle_gamma   90.00
#
_symmetry.space_group_name_H-M   'P 1'
#
loop_
_entity.id
_entity.type
_entity.pdbx_description
1 polymer ?
#
loop_
_entity_poly.entity_id
_entity_poly.type
_entity_poly.pdbx_seq_one_letter_code
_entity_poly.pdbx_strand_id
1 'polypeptide(L)'
;MEAACMTKVKLIFSTIFIVFILAFAPHTSVKAYDSGYIGCFDSNKVINVCFNMPVDFNGDINNYIKVVDCNDKPVEVKLEQSADKISVRVLPPKGGYEQGEKYSLVFEKGIKPIIGEPLKNKTIKTFKINKTLYVSEQKCAGVEDGSFEKPYTSIDKVVSNAEPGTTIYLRGGKYCGFTIANKNGSENDYYVIKNYPGETVELCGRNHGKVGITIHNSSYWKIEGIDIHDYLDCGIYVANGSNHIQMNNLKIWNIDEVSDSRYGKMAIEGENNTSYCTVSNCILHDIGQHRKLGLDHGIYLTKNARSWTIENNDIYNCAGVAIHIAGSHAGRDCIIKNNKLHDNDYHGMEIASNSDNNQIIGNKFYGNKNCDVYIKEASCGNVFKYNTFGSSNSTYNIAFEDESSRNNVFDYNKYIKADTNRAIRLFNGTISFDKWKALSQEANGQLIR
;
A
#
# COMPACT_ATOMS: atom_id res chain seq x y z
N MET A 1 -29.22 -0.65 37.93
CA MET A 1 -29.47 0.71 37.41
C MET A 1 -28.10 1.33 37.17
N GLU A 2 -27.48 1.03 36.03
CA GLU A 2 -26.19 1.58 35.62
C GLU A 2 -26.17 1.52 34.09
N ALA A 3 -26.18 2.70 33.46
CA ALA A 3 -26.27 2.85 32.02
C ALA A 3 -24.86 2.75 31.42
N ALA A 4 -24.62 1.70 30.63
CA ALA A 4 -23.41 1.56 29.84
C ALA A 4 -23.43 2.59 28.70
N CYS A 5 -22.48 3.51 28.74
CA CYS A 5 -22.20 4.50 27.71
C CYS A 5 -21.79 3.79 26.41
N MET A 6 -22.69 3.74 25.42
CA MET A 6 -22.35 3.34 24.05
C MET A 6 -21.49 4.42 23.40
N THR A 7 -20.19 4.15 23.31
CA THR A 7 -19.26 4.93 22.49
C THR A 7 -19.65 4.75 21.03
N LYS A 8 -20.28 5.77 20.44
CA LYS A 8 -20.50 5.87 18.99
C LYS A 8 -19.14 5.86 18.29
N VAL A 9 -18.80 4.73 17.66
CA VAL A 9 -17.71 4.64 16.68
C VAL A 9 -18.11 5.55 15.51
N LYS A 10 -17.53 6.75 15.46
CA LYS A 10 -17.59 7.59 14.26
C LYS A 10 -16.75 6.88 13.19
N LEU A 11 -17.42 6.30 12.19
CA LEU A 11 -16.79 5.95 10.92
C LEU A 11 -16.16 7.23 10.36
N ILE A 12 -14.83 7.32 10.42
CA ILE A 12 -14.08 8.35 9.72
C ILE A 12 -14.03 7.87 8.27
N PHE A 13 -14.97 8.36 7.45
CA PHE A 13 -14.81 8.28 6.00
C PHE A 13 -13.53 9.01 5.65
N SER A 14 -12.52 8.26 5.20
CA SER A 14 -11.33 8.80 4.56
C SER A 14 -11.78 9.64 3.38
N THR A 15 -11.92 10.94 3.61
CA THR A 15 -12.38 11.89 2.60
C THR A 15 -11.13 12.29 1.84
N ILE A 16 -10.81 11.56 0.76
CA ILE A 16 -9.83 12.01 -0.22
C ILE A 16 -10.34 13.36 -0.74
N PHE A 17 -9.64 14.43 -0.33
CA PHE A 17 -9.82 15.81 -0.77
C PHE A 17 -9.24 15.92 -2.18
N ILE A 18 -10.10 15.92 -3.19
CA ILE A 18 -9.67 16.35 -4.51
C ILE A 18 -10.05 17.82 -4.61
N VAL A 19 -9.05 18.69 -4.45
CA VAL A 19 -9.19 20.14 -4.62
C VAL A 19 -8.90 20.46 -6.08
N PHE A 20 -9.91 20.76 -6.87
CA PHE A 20 -9.69 21.47 -8.13
C PHE A 20 -9.68 22.95 -7.84
N ILE A 21 -8.54 23.60 -8.08
CA ILE A 21 -8.43 25.06 -8.09
C ILE A 21 -8.73 25.53 -9.51
N LEU A 22 -9.87 26.20 -9.70
CA LEU A 22 -10.06 27.05 -10.86
C LEU A 22 -9.16 28.28 -10.68
N ALA A 23 -7.99 28.26 -11.32
CA ALA A 23 -7.03 29.36 -11.29
C ALA A 23 -7.34 30.37 -12.40
N PHE A 24 -7.78 31.57 -12.03
CA PHE A 24 -7.84 32.72 -12.95
C PHE A 24 -6.47 33.42 -12.95
N ALA A 25 -5.66 33.20 -13.98
CA ALA A 25 -4.36 33.87 -14.12
C ALA A 25 -4.54 35.29 -14.70
N PRO A 26 -3.91 36.33 -14.10
CA PRO A 26 -3.76 37.61 -14.75
C PRO A 26 -2.60 37.51 -15.76
N HIS A 27 -2.96 37.49 -17.05
CA HIS A 27 -2.09 37.63 -18.24
C HIS A 27 -1.11 36.49 -18.59
N THR A 28 -1.03 36.23 -19.90
CA THR A 28 -0.38 35.11 -20.63
C THR A 28 -1.12 33.78 -20.55
N SER A 29 -1.60 33.34 -21.73
CA SER A 29 -2.40 32.13 -21.94
C SER A 29 -1.68 30.88 -21.47
N VAL A 30 -2.26 30.21 -20.48
CA VAL A 30 -1.85 28.88 -20.02
C VAL A 30 -2.70 27.83 -20.75
N LYS A 31 -2.06 26.89 -21.43
CA LYS A 31 -2.69 25.65 -21.86
C LYS A 31 -3.06 24.87 -20.59
N ALA A 32 -4.35 24.55 -20.43
CA ALA A 32 -4.77 23.63 -19.40
C ALA A 32 -3.97 22.33 -19.55
N TYR A 33 -3.41 21.83 -18.45
CA TYR A 33 -2.99 20.44 -18.40
C TYR A 33 -4.20 19.59 -18.77
N ASP A 34 -4.10 18.96 -19.93
CA ASP A 34 -5.18 18.28 -20.63
C ASP A 34 -5.40 16.90 -20.03
N SER A 35 -6.04 16.89 -18.86
CA SER A 35 -7.09 15.91 -18.66
C SER A 35 -8.29 16.64 -18.08
N GLY A 36 -9.36 16.71 -18.88
CA GLY A 36 -10.70 16.95 -18.35
C GLY A 36 -11.06 15.93 -17.27
N TYR A 37 -10.40 14.76 -17.23
CA TYR A 37 -10.70 13.70 -16.30
C TYR A 37 -10.18 13.94 -14.87
N ILE A 38 -11.06 13.76 -13.90
CA ILE A 38 -10.83 14.07 -12.49
C ILE A 38 -10.86 12.84 -11.56
N GLY A 39 -11.05 11.65 -12.11
CA GLY A 39 -10.94 10.38 -11.38
C GLY A 39 -12.22 9.56 -11.27
N CYS A 40 -12.07 8.43 -10.59
CA CYS A 40 -13.12 7.47 -10.27
C CYS A 40 -13.68 7.73 -8.86
N PHE A 41 -15.00 7.87 -8.75
CA PHE A 41 -15.71 8.25 -7.52
C PHE A 41 -16.75 7.21 -7.11
N ASP A 42 -17.03 7.10 -5.81
CA ASP A 42 -18.19 6.34 -5.35
C ASP A 42 -19.51 7.01 -5.79
N SER A 43 -20.58 6.22 -5.96
CA SER A 43 -21.90 6.72 -6.39
C SER A 43 -22.45 7.86 -5.54
N ASN A 44 -22.04 7.97 -4.28
CA ASN A 44 -22.49 9.01 -3.34
C ASN A 44 -21.44 10.09 -3.06
N LYS A 45 -20.41 10.19 -3.90
CA LYS A 45 -19.35 11.19 -3.71
C LYS A 45 -19.92 12.61 -3.76
N VAL A 46 -19.62 13.39 -2.73
CA VAL A 46 -19.77 14.85 -2.77
C VAL A 46 -18.52 15.43 -3.39
N ILE A 47 -18.69 16.23 -4.45
CA ILE A 47 -17.58 16.90 -5.14
C ILE A 47 -17.46 18.33 -4.60
N ASN A 48 -16.29 18.68 -4.07
CA ASN A 48 -16.01 20.05 -3.63
C ASN A 48 -15.27 20.79 -4.73
N VAL A 49 -15.92 21.80 -5.31
CA VAL A 49 -15.29 22.72 -6.26
C VAL A 49 -14.72 23.88 -5.48
N CYS A 50 -13.43 24.16 -5.64
CA CYS A 50 -12.77 25.29 -5.01
C CYS A 50 -12.38 26.34 -6.06
N PHE A 51 -12.65 27.59 -5.73
CA PHE A 51 -12.25 28.75 -6.51
C PHE A 51 -11.06 29.41 -5.82
N ASN A 52 -10.10 29.91 -6.60
CA ASN A 52 -8.96 30.66 -6.06
C ASN A 52 -9.37 32.05 -5.53
N MET A 53 -10.59 32.50 -5.84
CA MET A 53 -11.17 33.77 -5.40
C MET A 53 -12.66 33.56 -5.09
N PRO A 54 -13.25 34.35 -4.16
CA PRO A 54 -14.69 34.32 -3.92
C PRO A 54 -15.49 34.60 -5.20
N VAL A 55 -16.50 33.78 -5.47
CA VAL A 55 -17.40 33.92 -6.63
C VAL A 55 -18.81 34.20 -6.12
N ASP A 56 -19.48 35.23 -6.61
CA ASP A 56 -20.90 35.43 -6.28
C ASP A 56 -21.78 34.98 -7.44
N PHE A 57 -22.55 33.92 -7.20
CA PHE A 57 -23.50 33.42 -8.19
C PHE A 57 -24.85 34.17 -8.14
N ASN A 58 -25.06 35.09 -7.19
CA ASN A 58 -26.31 35.83 -6.99
C ASN A 58 -27.57 34.95 -6.91
N GLY A 59 -27.42 33.70 -6.44
CA GLY A 59 -28.51 32.72 -6.37
C GLY A 59 -28.68 31.81 -7.59
N ASP A 60 -28.00 32.10 -8.72
CA ASP A 60 -28.21 31.40 -10.00
C ASP A 60 -27.14 30.34 -10.31
N ILE A 61 -26.64 29.66 -9.28
CA ILE A 61 -25.52 28.72 -9.40
C ILE A 61 -25.75 27.62 -10.46
N ASN A 62 -26.99 27.17 -10.64
CA ASN A 62 -27.37 26.13 -11.60
C ASN A 62 -27.23 26.56 -13.07
N ASN A 63 -27.19 27.87 -13.36
CA ASN A 63 -26.91 28.36 -14.71
C ASN A 63 -25.44 28.17 -15.08
N TYR A 64 -24.56 28.09 -14.09
CA TYR A 64 -23.12 28.10 -14.26
C TYR A 64 -22.44 26.76 -14.00
N ILE A 65 -22.98 25.95 -13.09
CA ILE A 65 -22.43 24.65 -12.73
C ILE A 65 -23.49 23.59 -12.96
N LYS A 66 -23.16 22.56 -13.73
CA LYS A 66 -24.08 21.46 -14.08
C LYS A 66 -23.34 20.13 -14.04
N VAL A 67 -24.07 19.06 -13.82
CA VAL A 67 -23.59 17.70 -14.07
C VAL A 67 -24.38 17.12 -15.23
N VAL A 68 -23.70 16.49 -16.17
CA VAL A 68 -24.32 15.79 -17.30
C VAL A 68 -23.80 14.36 -17.42
N ASP A 69 -24.60 13.46 -17.98
CA ASP A 69 -24.19 12.10 -18.31
C ASP A 69 -23.33 12.06 -19.60
N CYS A 70 -22.96 10.84 -20.02
CA CYS A 70 -22.17 10.62 -21.23
C CYS A 70 -22.86 11.02 -22.55
N ASN A 71 -24.16 11.29 -22.52
CA ASN A 71 -24.97 11.76 -23.65
C ASN A 71 -25.33 13.25 -23.51
N ASP A 72 -24.60 13.99 -22.66
CA ASP A 72 -24.85 15.40 -22.32
C ASP A 72 -26.24 15.69 -21.71
N LYS A 73 -26.94 14.67 -21.19
CA LYS A 73 -28.21 14.88 -20.50
C LYS A 73 -27.98 15.39 -19.08
N PRO A 74 -28.71 16.43 -18.62
CA PRO A 74 -28.59 16.93 -17.26
C PRO A 74 -28.88 15.87 -16.20
N VAL A 75 -28.03 15.81 -15.18
CA VAL A 75 -28.22 15.02 -13.97
C VAL A 75 -28.65 15.95 -12.84
N GLU A 76 -29.76 15.62 -12.19
CA GLU A 76 -30.30 16.43 -11.10
C GLU A 76 -29.40 16.34 -9.86
N VAL A 77 -28.66 17.40 -9.58
CA VAL A 77 -27.76 17.52 -8.42
C VAL A 77 -28.14 18.74 -7.58
N LYS A 78 -27.84 18.68 -6.28
CA LYS A 78 -27.97 19.85 -5.40
C LYS A 78 -26.62 20.54 -5.25
N LEU A 79 -26.60 21.84 -5.47
CA LEU A 79 -25.41 22.69 -5.32
C LEU A 79 -25.51 23.52 -4.04
N GLU A 80 -24.47 23.50 -3.23
CA GLU A 80 -24.39 24.26 -1.98
C GLU A 80 -23.16 25.15 -1.99
N GLN A 81 -23.35 26.46 -2.12
CA GLN A 81 -22.27 27.42 -2.00
C GLN A 81 -21.88 27.62 -0.53
N SER A 82 -20.59 27.62 -0.25
CA SER A 82 -20.02 27.98 1.05
C SER A 82 -20.24 29.46 1.39
N ALA A 83 -20.29 29.77 2.68
CA ALA A 83 -20.54 31.12 3.18
C ALA A 83 -19.44 32.13 2.80
N ASP A 84 -18.19 31.67 2.68
CA ASP A 84 -17.04 32.47 2.23
C ASP A 84 -16.97 32.61 0.70
N LYS A 85 -17.90 31.97 -0.03
CA LYS A 85 -18.04 32.00 -1.49
C LYS A 85 -16.83 31.44 -2.25
N ILE A 86 -15.90 30.72 -1.60
CA ILE A 86 -14.70 30.15 -2.25
C ILE A 86 -14.91 28.70 -2.69
N SER A 87 -16.01 28.07 -2.28
CA SER A 87 -16.29 26.69 -2.68
C SER A 87 -17.77 26.40 -2.92
N VAL A 88 -18.02 25.40 -3.75
CA VAL A 88 -19.35 24.84 -4.00
C VAL A 88 -19.29 23.33 -3.81
N ARG A 89 -20.20 22.80 -2.99
CA ARG A 89 -20.42 21.35 -2.87
C ARG A 89 -21.44 20.93 -3.91
N VAL A 90 -21.07 19.96 -4.73
CA VAL A 90 -21.97 19.24 -5.63
C VAL A 90 -22.39 17.96 -4.92
N LEU A 91 -23.63 17.91 -4.45
CA LEU A 91 -24.20 16.72 -3.84
C LEU A 91 -24.67 15.75 -4.94
N PRO A 92 -24.50 14.43 -4.75
CA PRO A 92 -24.94 13.45 -5.73
C PRO A 92 -26.47 13.47 -5.93
N PRO A 93 -26.97 12.96 -7.06
CA PRO A 93 -28.41 12.78 -7.28
C PRO A 93 -29.02 11.88 -6.20
N LYS A 94 -30.34 11.98 -6.01
CA LYS A 94 -31.06 11.10 -5.09
C LYS A 94 -30.91 9.64 -5.55
N GLY A 95 -30.35 8.79 -4.70
CA GLY A 95 -30.02 7.40 -5.03
C GLY A 95 -28.58 7.17 -5.52
N GLY A 96 -27.82 8.25 -5.72
CA GLY A 96 -26.43 8.20 -6.19
C GLY A 96 -26.32 8.12 -7.71
N TYR A 97 -25.11 8.34 -8.22
CA TYR A 97 -24.79 8.17 -9.63
C TYR A 97 -24.76 6.67 -10.02
N GLU A 98 -25.03 6.37 -11.28
CA GLU A 98 -25.02 5.01 -11.82
C GLU A 98 -23.59 4.45 -11.88
N GLN A 99 -23.39 3.20 -11.46
CA GLN A 99 -22.07 2.60 -11.36
C GLN A 99 -21.48 2.25 -12.73
N GLY A 100 -20.18 2.50 -12.91
CA GLY A 100 -19.47 2.27 -14.16
C GLY A 100 -19.64 3.38 -15.19
N GLU A 101 -20.63 4.26 -15.02
CA GLU A 101 -20.93 5.34 -15.93
C GLU A 101 -19.99 6.54 -15.78
N LYS A 102 -19.93 7.34 -16.85
CA LYS A 102 -19.14 8.58 -16.91
C LYS A 102 -20.05 9.79 -16.90
N TYR A 103 -19.61 10.81 -16.18
CA TYR A 103 -20.30 12.08 -16.04
C TYR A 103 -19.34 13.24 -16.26
N SER A 104 -19.90 14.41 -16.53
CA SER A 104 -19.16 15.65 -16.68
C SER A 104 -19.70 16.72 -15.75
N LEU A 105 -18.83 17.27 -14.92
CA LEU A 105 -19.02 18.54 -14.24
C LEU A 105 -18.69 19.68 -15.20
N VAL A 106 -19.72 20.42 -15.58
CA VAL A 106 -19.67 21.51 -16.54
C VAL A 106 -19.68 22.83 -15.80
N PHE A 107 -18.65 23.64 -16.06
CA PHE A 107 -18.56 25.04 -15.66
C PHE A 107 -18.79 25.90 -16.90
N GLU A 108 -19.92 26.58 -16.98
CA GLU A 108 -20.22 27.48 -18.09
C GLU A 108 -19.30 28.71 -18.07
N LYS A 109 -19.10 29.31 -19.24
CA LYS A 109 -18.46 30.64 -19.31
C LYS A 109 -19.26 31.67 -18.51
N GLY A 110 -18.60 32.72 -18.05
CA GLY A 110 -19.24 33.84 -17.37
C GLY A 110 -19.23 33.75 -15.85
N ILE A 111 -18.73 32.66 -15.25
CA ILE A 111 -18.50 32.58 -13.79
C ILE A 111 -17.56 33.72 -13.40
N LYS A 112 -18.05 34.68 -12.62
CA LYS A 112 -17.33 35.90 -12.30
C LYS A 112 -16.91 35.95 -10.82
N PRO A 113 -15.61 36.07 -10.51
CA PRO A 113 -15.18 36.34 -9.15
C PRO A 113 -15.67 37.72 -8.70
N ILE A 114 -15.78 37.94 -7.38
CA ILE A 114 -16.15 39.26 -6.82
C ILE A 114 -15.19 40.35 -7.33
N ILE A 115 -13.90 40.01 -7.44
CA ILE A 115 -12.85 40.86 -8.00
C ILE A 115 -12.16 40.09 -9.14
N GLY A 116 -12.17 40.66 -10.34
CA GLY A 116 -11.50 40.10 -11.52
C GLY A 116 -12.41 39.86 -12.72
N GLU A 117 -11.85 39.22 -13.74
CA GLU A 117 -12.52 38.92 -15.00
C GLU A 117 -13.26 37.57 -14.94
N PRO A 118 -14.39 37.43 -15.65
CA PRO A 118 -15.15 36.19 -15.69
C PRO A 118 -14.43 35.07 -16.45
N LEU A 119 -14.84 33.83 -16.17
CA LEU A 119 -14.40 32.64 -16.91
C LEU A 119 -14.76 32.78 -18.39
N LYS A 120 -13.73 32.94 -19.23
CA LYS A 120 -13.93 33.22 -20.66
C LYS A 120 -14.54 32.05 -21.43
N ASN A 121 -14.14 30.82 -21.09
CA ASN A 121 -14.51 29.61 -21.80
C ASN A 121 -15.18 28.62 -20.87
N LYS A 122 -16.16 27.88 -21.40
CA LYS A 122 -16.72 26.71 -20.72
C LYS A 122 -15.59 25.73 -20.39
N THR A 123 -15.58 25.23 -19.16
CA THR A 123 -14.62 24.22 -18.67
C THR A 123 -15.39 22.96 -18.32
N ILE A 124 -14.89 21.81 -18.74
CA ILE A 124 -15.54 20.51 -18.50
C ILE A 124 -14.57 19.63 -17.72
N LYS A 125 -15.08 19.00 -16.66
CA LYS A 125 -14.36 18.03 -15.85
C LYS A 125 -15.11 16.69 -15.81
N THR A 126 -14.55 15.64 -16.40
CA THR A 126 -15.15 14.32 -16.50
C THR A 126 -14.77 13.43 -15.31
N PHE A 127 -15.69 12.65 -14.79
CA PHE A 127 -15.42 11.64 -13.77
C PHE A 127 -16.15 10.35 -14.10
N LYS A 128 -15.66 9.24 -13.56
CA LYS A 128 -16.30 7.94 -13.69
C LYS A 128 -16.80 7.50 -12.32
N ILE A 129 -17.88 6.74 -12.28
CA ILE A 129 -18.35 6.12 -11.05
C ILE A 129 -17.77 4.71 -10.92
N ASN A 130 -17.25 4.42 -9.74
CA ASN A 130 -16.71 3.13 -9.37
C ASN A 130 -17.72 2.02 -9.69
N LYS A 131 -17.27 1.02 -10.44
CA LYS A 131 -18.04 -0.21 -10.62
C LYS A 131 -17.74 -1.13 -9.46
N THR A 132 -18.79 -1.65 -8.83
CA THR A 132 -18.65 -2.70 -7.81
C THR A 132 -18.96 -4.05 -8.43
N LEU A 133 -18.05 -5.01 -8.27
CA LEU A 133 -18.21 -6.39 -8.72
C LEU A 133 -18.06 -7.34 -7.54
N TYR A 134 -18.74 -8.47 -7.60
CA TYR A 134 -18.72 -9.49 -6.54
C TYR A 134 -18.23 -10.82 -7.07
N VAL A 135 -17.48 -11.55 -6.24
CA VAL A 135 -17.09 -12.94 -6.47
C VAL A 135 -17.58 -13.79 -5.31
N SER A 136 -18.17 -14.95 -5.60
CA SER A 136 -18.55 -15.94 -4.59
C SER A 136 -18.15 -17.34 -5.03
N GLU A 137 -17.72 -18.18 -4.10
CA GLU A 137 -17.51 -19.62 -4.35
C GLU A 137 -18.84 -20.32 -4.71
N GLN A 138 -19.98 -19.77 -4.25
CA GLN A 138 -21.30 -20.30 -4.52
C GLN A 138 -21.81 -19.88 -5.89
N LYS A 139 -22.15 -20.87 -6.72
CA LYS A 139 -22.81 -20.63 -8.01
C LYS A 139 -24.24 -20.13 -7.78
N CYS A 140 -24.58 -19.00 -8.39
CA CYS A 140 -25.96 -18.54 -8.51
C CYS A 140 -26.63 -19.13 -9.77
N ALA A 141 -27.96 -19.18 -9.79
CA ALA A 141 -28.70 -19.52 -11.00
C ALA A 141 -28.67 -18.35 -12.01
N GLY A 142 -28.42 -18.65 -13.29
CA GLY A 142 -28.41 -17.65 -14.37
C GLY A 142 -27.01 -17.22 -14.81
N VAL A 143 -26.96 -16.17 -15.64
CA VAL A 143 -25.71 -15.61 -16.18
C VAL A 143 -25.07 -14.71 -15.13
N GLU A 144 -23.80 -14.99 -14.79
CA GLU A 144 -22.97 -14.13 -13.92
C GLU A 144 -22.77 -12.75 -14.58
N ASP A 145 -23.20 -11.69 -13.90
CA ASP A 145 -22.99 -10.30 -14.32
C ASP A 145 -22.10 -9.51 -13.34
N GLY A 146 -21.68 -10.16 -12.24
CA GLY A 146 -20.83 -9.57 -11.22
C GLY A 146 -21.59 -8.70 -10.22
N SER A 147 -22.93 -8.64 -10.29
CA SER A 147 -23.77 -8.03 -9.26
C SER A 147 -23.71 -8.82 -7.95
N PHE A 148 -24.29 -8.27 -6.88
CA PHE A 148 -24.36 -8.94 -5.59
C PHE A 148 -25.22 -10.21 -5.67
N GLU A 149 -26.29 -10.18 -6.46
CA GLU A 149 -27.24 -11.28 -6.67
C GLU A 149 -26.71 -12.35 -7.62
N LYS A 150 -25.87 -11.95 -8.59
CA LYS A 150 -25.26 -12.84 -9.59
C LYS A 150 -23.74 -12.62 -9.68
N PRO A 151 -23.01 -12.93 -8.60
CA PRO A 151 -21.56 -12.72 -8.55
C PRO A 151 -20.84 -13.60 -9.57
N TYR A 152 -19.62 -13.21 -9.92
CA TYR A 152 -18.70 -14.12 -10.62
C TYR A 152 -18.32 -15.29 -9.70
N THR A 153 -18.00 -16.45 -10.28
CA THR A 153 -17.51 -17.61 -9.50
C THR A 153 -16.00 -17.81 -9.60
N SER A 154 -15.29 -16.88 -10.25
CA SER A 154 -13.85 -16.94 -10.49
C SER A 154 -13.22 -15.56 -10.33
N ILE A 155 -12.15 -15.50 -9.54
CA ILE A 155 -11.37 -14.28 -9.35
C ILE A 155 -10.70 -13.86 -10.66
N ASP A 156 -10.07 -14.78 -11.39
CA ASP A 156 -9.43 -14.47 -12.69
C ASP A 156 -10.43 -13.91 -13.71
N LYS A 157 -11.67 -14.44 -13.73
CA LYS A 157 -12.73 -13.94 -14.61
C LYS A 157 -13.11 -12.50 -14.28
N VAL A 158 -13.29 -12.16 -13.00
CA VAL A 158 -13.62 -10.77 -12.62
C VAL A 158 -12.44 -9.84 -12.85
N VAL A 159 -11.21 -10.27 -12.56
CA VAL A 159 -9.99 -9.48 -12.79
C VAL A 159 -9.83 -9.17 -14.28
N SER A 160 -10.10 -10.14 -15.14
CA SER A 160 -10.06 -9.97 -16.60
C SER A 160 -11.09 -8.95 -17.10
N ASN A 161 -12.30 -8.95 -16.54
CA ASN A 161 -13.39 -8.06 -16.94
C ASN A 161 -13.40 -6.69 -16.25
N ALA A 162 -12.66 -6.51 -15.15
CA ALA A 162 -12.62 -5.25 -14.42
C ALA A 162 -11.96 -4.13 -15.22
N GLU A 163 -12.47 -2.91 -15.08
CA GLU A 163 -11.87 -1.70 -15.63
C GLU A 163 -11.20 -0.87 -14.52
N PRO A 164 -10.29 0.08 -14.83
CA PRO A 164 -9.72 0.97 -13.80
C PRO A 164 -10.83 1.63 -12.96
N GLY A 165 -10.58 1.74 -11.65
CA GLY A 165 -11.55 2.21 -10.65
C GLY A 165 -12.54 1.15 -10.14
N THR A 166 -12.48 -0.09 -10.64
CA THR A 166 -13.37 -1.16 -10.16
C THR A 166 -12.99 -1.60 -8.74
N THR A 167 -14.01 -1.73 -7.88
CA THR A 167 -13.90 -2.43 -6.61
C THR A 167 -14.49 -3.83 -6.73
N ILE A 168 -13.69 -4.84 -6.43
CA ILE A 168 -14.04 -6.25 -6.44
C ILE A 168 -14.16 -6.72 -5.00
N TYR A 169 -15.37 -7.09 -4.59
CA TYR A 169 -15.64 -7.73 -3.31
C TYR A 169 -15.61 -9.25 -3.45
N LEU A 170 -14.75 -9.88 -2.67
CA LEU A 170 -14.73 -11.32 -2.48
C LEU A 170 -15.69 -11.68 -1.33
N ARG A 171 -16.72 -12.46 -1.61
CA ARG A 171 -17.61 -13.02 -0.59
C ARG A 171 -16.88 -14.07 0.23
N GLY A 172 -17.30 -14.29 1.46
CA GLY A 172 -16.68 -15.23 2.37
C GLY A 172 -16.67 -16.64 1.79
N GLY A 173 -15.54 -17.32 1.93
CA GLY A 173 -15.31 -18.60 1.30
C GLY A 173 -13.84 -18.85 0.99
N LYS A 174 -13.59 -19.97 0.31
CA LYS A 174 -12.25 -20.46 0.04
C LYS A 174 -11.98 -20.45 -1.46
N TYR A 175 -10.90 -19.82 -1.85
CA TYR A 175 -10.54 -19.60 -3.25
C TYR A 175 -9.14 -20.13 -3.55
N CYS A 176 -8.91 -20.41 -4.82
CA CYS A 176 -7.56 -20.68 -5.32
C CYS A 176 -6.80 -19.37 -5.56
N GLY A 177 -5.48 -19.48 -5.73
CA GLY A 177 -4.66 -18.34 -6.12
C GLY A 177 -5.01 -17.83 -7.52
N PHE A 178 -4.68 -16.58 -7.80
CA PHE A 178 -5.06 -15.91 -9.05
C PHE A 178 -3.96 -14.98 -9.56
N THR A 179 -4.09 -14.53 -10.81
CA THR A 179 -3.08 -13.70 -11.48
C THR A 179 -3.64 -12.35 -11.93
N ILE A 180 -2.87 -11.28 -11.71
CA ILE A 180 -3.11 -9.93 -12.23
C ILE A 180 -2.04 -9.62 -13.27
N ALA A 181 -2.45 -9.58 -14.55
CA ALA A 181 -1.57 -9.47 -15.71
C ALA A 181 -1.89 -8.29 -16.60
N ASN A 182 -0.88 -7.44 -16.88
CA ASN A 182 -1.00 -6.33 -17.83
C ASN A 182 -2.19 -5.41 -17.52
N LYS A 183 -2.54 -5.27 -16.25
CA LYS A 183 -3.70 -4.47 -15.79
C LYS A 183 -3.19 -3.26 -15.02
N ASN A 184 -3.34 -2.11 -15.65
CA ASN A 184 -2.81 -0.85 -15.13
C ASN A 184 -3.96 0.12 -14.87
N GLY A 185 -4.03 0.61 -13.63
CA GLY A 185 -4.93 1.68 -13.25
C GLY A 185 -4.24 3.04 -13.37
N SER A 186 -4.70 4.00 -12.59
CA SER A 186 -4.06 5.31 -12.44
C SER A 186 -4.09 5.74 -10.97
N GLU A 187 -3.40 6.82 -10.62
CA GLU A 187 -3.42 7.40 -9.28
C GLU A 187 -4.85 7.69 -8.79
N ASN A 188 -5.76 8.00 -9.72
CA ASN A 188 -7.17 8.29 -9.44
C ASN A 188 -8.11 7.09 -9.64
N ASP A 189 -7.63 5.99 -10.22
CA ASP A 189 -8.44 4.86 -10.68
C ASP A 189 -7.80 3.53 -10.30
N TYR A 190 -7.53 3.34 -9.01
CA TYR A 190 -7.05 2.06 -8.51
C TYR A 190 -8.07 0.96 -8.78
N TYR A 191 -7.60 -0.22 -9.16
CA TYR A 191 -8.35 -1.44 -8.94
C TYR A 191 -8.29 -1.82 -7.47
N VAL A 192 -9.38 -2.30 -6.89
CA VAL A 192 -9.42 -2.76 -5.49
C VAL A 192 -9.97 -4.18 -5.47
N ILE A 193 -9.27 -5.11 -4.81
CA ILE A 193 -9.78 -6.43 -4.45
C ILE A 193 -9.77 -6.53 -2.94
N LYS A 194 -10.93 -6.83 -2.34
CA LYS A 194 -11.05 -6.92 -0.90
C LYS A 194 -12.13 -7.88 -0.44
N ASN A 195 -12.05 -8.35 0.80
CA ASN A 195 -13.15 -9.10 1.40
C ASN A 195 -14.42 -8.24 1.51
N TYR A 196 -15.59 -8.88 1.37
CA TYR A 196 -16.85 -8.23 1.68
C TYR A 196 -16.91 -7.91 3.19
N PRO A 197 -17.40 -6.73 3.61
CA PRO A 197 -17.35 -6.31 5.01
C PRO A 197 -17.95 -7.35 5.97
N GLY A 198 -17.17 -7.78 6.96
CA GLY A 198 -17.58 -8.77 7.96
C GLY A 198 -17.46 -10.23 7.51
N GLU A 199 -17.05 -10.50 6.28
CA GLU A 199 -16.82 -11.85 5.76
C GLU A 199 -15.31 -12.16 5.68
N THR A 200 -14.94 -13.42 5.91
CA THR A 200 -13.56 -13.92 5.84
C THR A 200 -13.31 -14.60 4.51
N VAL A 201 -12.21 -14.25 3.85
CA VAL A 201 -11.81 -14.78 2.54
C VAL A 201 -10.45 -15.45 2.66
N GLU A 202 -10.38 -16.72 2.29
CA GLU A 202 -9.14 -17.52 2.30
C GLU A 202 -8.70 -17.83 0.87
N LEU A 203 -7.48 -17.45 0.49
CA LEU A 203 -6.76 -18.03 -0.63
C LEU A 203 -5.92 -19.20 -0.10
N CYS A 204 -6.15 -20.40 -0.62
CA CYS A 204 -5.54 -21.60 -0.08
C CYS A 204 -4.91 -22.48 -1.15
N GLY A 205 -3.63 -22.82 -0.95
CA GLY A 205 -2.84 -23.60 -1.90
C GLY A 205 -2.97 -25.13 -1.81
N ARG A 206 -3.90 -25.69 -1.02
CA ARG A 206 -4.06 -27.16 -0.74
C ARG A 206 -4.20 -28.10 -1.96
N ASN A 207 -4.25 -27.58 -3.18
CA ASN A 207 -4.10 -28.33 -4.43
C ASN A 207 -2.69 -28.14 -5.05
N HIS A 208 -1.65 -28.00 -4.23
CA HIS A 208 -0.27 -27.72 -4.65
C HIS A 208 -0.11 -26.39 -5.42
N GLY A 209 -0.87 -25.37 -5.04
CA GLY A 209 -0.68 -24.02 -5.56
C GLY A 209 0.71 -23.50 -5.17
N LYS A 210 1.47 -23.02 -6.16
CA LYS A 210 2.80 -22.44 -5.89
C LYS A 210 2.71 -21.04 -5.29
N VAL A 211 1.84 -20.20 -5.87
CA VAL A 211 1.73 -18.79 -5.51
C VAL A 211 0.28 -18.42 -5.25
N GLY A 212 0.03 -17.64 -4.19
CA GLY A 212 -1.30 -17.14 -3.86
C GLY A 212 -1.77 -16.05 -4.83
N ILE A 213 -1.03 -14.96 -4.94
CA ILE A 213 -1.33 -13.88 -5.88
C ILE A 213 -0.08 -13.58 -6.71
N THR A 214 -0.20 -13.67 -8.03
CA THR A 214 0.86 -13.25 -8.95
C THR A 214 0.48 -11.92 -9.59
N ILE A 215 1.39 -10.93 -9.56
CA ILE A 215 1.20 -9.61 -10.14
C ILE A 215 2.39 -9.30 -11.05
N HIS A 216 2.14 -9.13 -12.34
CA HIS A 216 3.16 -8.83 -13.35
C HIS A 216 2.72 -7.75 -14.32
N ASN A 217 3.64 -6.83 -14.65
CA ASN A 217 3.43 -5.69 -15.55
C ASN A 217 2.11 -4.93 -15.26
N SER A 218 1.80 -4.73 -13.98
CA SER A 218 0.52 -4.19 -13.53
C SER A 218 0.73 -3.06 -12.52
N SER A 219 -0.21 -2.13 -12.44
CA SER A 219 -0.07 -0.97 -11.55
C SER A 219 -1.39 -0.46 -11.00
N TYR A 220 -1.30 0.25 -9.87
CA TYR A 220 -2.44 0.86 -9.18
C TYR A 220 -3.50 -0.19 -8.76
N TRP A 221 -3.05 -1.16 -7.97
CA TRP A 221 -3.92 -2.18 -7.35
C TRP A 221 -3.90 -2.04 -5.83
N LYS A 222 -5.04 -2.26 -5.20
CA LYS A 222 -5.17 -2.47 -3.75
C LYS A 222 -5.68 -3.87 -3.49
N ILE A 223 -5.01 -4.59 -2.60
CA ILE A 223 -5.35 -5.94 -2.16
C ILE A 223 -5.52 -5.87 -0.65
N GLU A 224 -6.75 -6.11 -0.16
CA GLU A 224 -7.11 -5.81 1.23
C GLU A 224 -7.88 -6.92 1.94
N GLY A 225 -7.52 -7.25 3.18
CA GLY A 225 -8.37 -8.07 4.05
C GLY A 225 -8.50 -9.55 3.64
N ILE A 226 -7.47 -10.11 3.01
CA ILE A 226 -7.46 -11.48 2.50
C ILE A 226 -6.44 -12.31 3.28
N ASP A 227 -6.87 -13.51 3.67
CA ASP A 227 -6.02 -14.53 4.28
C ASP A 227 -5.41 -15.40 3.18
N ILE A 228 -4.09 -15.63 3.19
CA ILE A 228 -3.36 -16.34 2.14
C ILE A 228 -2.47 -17.41 2.77
N HIS A 229 -2.70 -18.69 2.47
CA HIS A 229 -1.95 -19.74 3.15
C HIS A 229 -1.87 -21.08 2.41
N ASP A 230 -1.03 -21.96 2.93
CA ASP A 230 -0.80 -23.32 2.40
C ASP A 230 -0.27 -23.31 0.94
N TYR A 231 0.54 -22.32 0.56
CA TYR A 231 1.17 -22.24 -0.77
C TYR A 231 2.62 -22.72 -0.74
N LEU A 232 3.08 -23.28 -1.86
CA LEU A 232 4.38 -23.94 -1.93
C LEU A 232 5.57 -23.02 -2.19
N ASP A 233 5.38 -21.75 -2.57
CA ASP A 233 6.49 -20.90 -3.00
C ASP A 233 6.37 -19.49 -2.45
N CYS A 234 5.28 -18.80 -2.78
CA CYS A 234 5.09 -17.42 -2.38
C CYS A 234 3.62 -17.11 -2.02
N GLY A 235 3.39 -16.28 -1.00
CA GLY A 235 2.04 -15.75 -0.73
C GLY A 235 1.63 -14.76 -1.83
N ILE A 236 2.39 -13.67 -1.98
CA ILE A 236 2.21 -12.66 -3.04
C ILE A 236 3.53 -12.40 -3.76
N TYR A 237 3.53 -12.62 -5.07
CA TYR A 237 4.66 -12.39 -5.95
C TYR A 237 4.41 -11.20 -6.88
N VAL A 238 5.17 -10.12 -6.71
CA VAL A 238 5.08 -8.89 -7.49
C VAL A 238 6.32 -8.74 -8.36
N ALA A 239 6.14 -8.66 -9.68
CA ALA A 239 7.26 -8.72 -10.62
C ALA A 239 7.09 -7.82 -11.85
N ASN A 240 8.17 -7.74 -12.64
CA ASN A 240 8.20 -7.23 -14.02
C ASN A 240 7.65 -5.80 -14.16
N GLY A 241 8.27 -4.86 -13.46
CA GLY A 241 7.93 -3.43 -13.54
C GLY A 241 6.62 -3.04 -12.86
N SER A 242 5.95 -3.98 -12.17
CA SER A 242 4.72 -3.68 -11.44
C SER A 242 4.97 -2.61 -10.36
N ASN A 243 4.06 -1.66 -10.23
CA ASN A 243 4.25 -0.51 -9.37
C ASN A 243 2.94 0.04 -8.78
N HIS A 244 3.01 0.81 -7.69
CA HIS A 244 1.82 1.32 -7.00
C HIS A 244 0.85 0.19 -6.57
N ILE A 245 1.39 -0.91 -6.06
CA ILE A 245 0.61 -2.03 -5.50
C ILE A 245 0.51 -1.85 -3.99
N GLN A 246 -0.70 -1.80 -3.46
CA GLN A 246 -0.98 -1.66 -2.03
C GLN A 246 -1.52 -2.98 -1.49
N MET A 247 -0.79 -3.58 -0.55
CA MET A 247 -1.13 -4.82 0.15
C MET A 247 -1.40 -4.46 1.61
N ASN A 248 -2.68 -4.48 2.01
CA ASN A 248 -3.08 -3.95 3.31
C ASN A 248 -3.95 -4.92 4.11
N ASN A 249 -3.71 -5.06 5.41
CA ASN A 249 -4.53 -5.90 6.30
C ASN A 249 -4.62 -7.35 5.79
N LEU A 250 -3.48 -7.94 5.43
CA LEU A 250 -3.40 -9.33 4.97
C LEU A 250 -2.86 -10.23 6.08
N LYS A 251 -3.28 -11.48 6.08
CA LYS A 251 -2.64 -12.53 6.89
C LYS A 251 -2.05 -13.56 5.94
N ILE A 252 -0.73 -13.74 5.97
CA ILE A 252 -0.04 -14.69 5.09
C ILE A 252 0.72 -15.69 5.95
N TRP A 253 0.44 -16.97 5.80
CA TRP A 253 1.11 -17.99 6.60
C TRP A 253 1.23 -19.36 5.95
N ASN A 254 2.05 -20.22 6.53
CA ASN A 254 2.29 -21.58 6.05
C ASN A 254 2.65 -21.58 4.56
N ILE A 255 3.63 -20.75 4.22
CA ILE A 255 4.22 -20.73 2.87
C ILE A 255 5.43 -21.65 2.92
N ASP A 256 5.25 -22.86 2.42
CA ASP A 256 6.16 -23.95 2.69
C ASP A 256 6.06 -25.05 1.64
N GLU A 257 7.20 -25.68 1.32
CA GLU A 257 7.26 -26.79 0.39
C GLU A 257 8.03 -27.96 1.00
N VAL A 258 7.47 -29.16 0.82
CA VAL A 258 8.05 -30.42 1.30
C VAL A 258 9.14 -30.95 0.34
N SER A 259 9.30 -30.35 -0.85
CA SER A 259 10.28 -30.77 -1.84
C SER A 259 11.66 -30.16 -1.57
N ASP A 260 12.72 -30.86 -1.98
CA ASP A 260 14.14 -30.40 -1.92
C ASP A 260 14.43 -29.28 -2.95
N SER A 261 13.55 -28.28 -3.05
CA SER A 261 13.80 -27.08 -3.83
C SER A 261 15.03 -26.36 -3.28
N ARG A 262 15.79 -25.70 -4.15
CA ARG A 262 16.89 -24.79 -3.76
C ARG A 262 16.45 -23.34 -3.59
N TYR A 263 15.19 -23.06 -3.89
CA TYR A 263 14.62 -21.71 -3.83
C TYR A 263 14.02 -21.45 -2.44
N GLY A 264 14.14 -20.20 -2.01
CA GLY A 264 13.53 -19.71 -0.78
C GLY A 264 12.00 -19.62 -0.89
N LYS A 265 11.32 -19.57 0.26
CA LYS A 265 9.88 -19.33 0.40
C LYS A 265 9.64 -17.93 0.89
N MET A 266 8.64 -17.25 0.33
CA MET A 266 8.38 -15.84 0.61
C MET A 266 6.93 -15.62 1.02
N ALA A 267 6.66 -14.87 2.10
CA ALA A 267 5.28 -14.41 2.30
C ALA A 267 4.93 -13.39 1.21
N ILE A 268 5.83 -12.43 0.96
CA ILE A 268 5.72 -11.44 -0.10
C ILE A 268 7.08 -11.28 -0.79
N GLU A 269 7.10 -11.29 -2.12
CA GLU A 269 8.30 -11.01 -2.91
C GLU A 269 8.05 -9.89 -3.92
N GLY A 270 9.02 -8.98 -4.01
CA GLY A 270 9.07 -7.92 -5.00
C GLY A 270 10.34 -8.02 -5.84
N GLU A 271 10.22 -8.23 -7.15
CA GLU A 271 11.38 -8.37 -8.03
C GLU A 271 11.25 -7.67 -9.40
N ASN A 272 12.35 -7.60 -10.15
CA ASN A 272 12.42 -7.10 -11.52
C ASN A 272 11.80 -5.70 -11.69
N ASN A 273 12.46 -4.69 -11.13
CA ASN A 273 12.10 -3.27 -11.28
C ASN A 273 10.74 -2.88 -10.67
N THR A 274 10.26 -3.59 -9.65
CA THR A 274 9.04 -3.17 -8.94
C THR A 274 9.27 -1.91 -8.11
N SER A 275 8.27 -1.04 -8.04
CA SER A 275 8.44 0.21 -7.28
C SER A 275 7.16 0.82 -6.73
N TYR A 276 7.28 1.68 -5.72
CA TYR A 276 6.15 2.39 -5.10
C TYR A 276 5.06 1.45 -4.56
N CYS A 277 5.44 0.22 -4.18
CA CYS A 277 4.53 -0.73 -3.56
C CYS A 277 4.50 -0.51 -2.03
N THR A 278 3.37 -0.81 -1.41
CA THR A 278 3.19 -0.70 0.04
C THR A 278 2.72 -2.03 0.62
N VAL A 279 3.34 -2.46 1.71
CA VAL A 279 2.88 -3.58 2.55
C VAL A 279 2.57 -3.01 3.93
N SER A 280 1.29 -3.02 4.32
CA SER A 280 0.87 -2.39 5.56
C SER A 280 -0.16 -3.17 6.38
N ASN A 281 0.00 -3.11 7.71
CA ASN A 281 -0.93 -3.75 8.65
C ASN A 281 -1.09 -5.26 8.42
N CYS A 282 -0.08 -5.94 7.88
CA CYS A 282 -0.11 -7.36 7.58
C CYS A 282 0.49 -8.19 8.72
N ILE A 283 0.05 -9.43 8.83
CA ILE A 283 0.64 -10.46 9.70
C ILE A 283 1.23 -11.55 8.79
N LEU A 284 2.54 -11.75 8.88
CA LEU A 284 3.29 -12.71 8.04
C LEU A 284 3.99 -13.71 8.94
N HIS A 285 3.65 -15.00 8.85
CA HIS A 285 4.26 -16.00 9.74
C HIS A 285 4.35 -17.41 9.18
N ASP A 286 5.12 -18.28 9.84
CA ASP A 286 5.30 -19.68 9.46
C ASP A 286 5.78 -19.84 8.01
N ILE A 287 6.91 -19.20 7.68
CA ILE A 287 7.48 -19.22 6.33
C ILE A 287 8.67 -20.18 6.29
N GLY A 288 8.62 -21.17 5.40
CA GLY A 288 9.69 -22.16 5.18
C GLY A 288 9.97 -23.08 6.37
N GLN A 289 8.97 -23.34 7.22
CA GLN A 289 9.16 -24.04 8.50
C GLN A 289 9.50 -25.53 8.37
N HIS A 290 9.27 -26.14 7.20
CA HIS A 290 9.59 -27.55 6.94
C HIS A 290 11.09 -27.76 6.77
N ARG A 291 11.72 -27.00 5.87
CA ARG A 291 13.16 -27.14 5.56
C ARG A 291 14.04 -26.30 6.47
N LYS A 292 13.50 -25.21 7.00
CA LYS A 292 14.20 -24.23 7.84
C LYS A 292 15.46 -23.67 7.18
N LEU A 293 15.36 -23.25 5.92
CA LEU A 293 16.49 -22.66 5.23
C LEU A 293 16.59 -21.17 5.53
N GLY A 294 17.83 -20.65 5.62
CA GLY A 294 18.07 -19.21 5.73
C GLY A 294 17.64 -18.39 4.50
N LEU A 295 17.09 -19.04 3.47
CA LEU A 295 16.58 -18.47 2.23
C LEU A 295 15.08 -18.18 2.28
N ASP A 296 14.38 -18.58 3.35
CA ASP A 296 12.93 -18.46 3.48
C ASP A 296 12.59 -17.16 4.24
N HIS A 297 11.92 -16.21 3.60
CA HIS A 297 11.79 -14.83 4.07
C HIS A 297 10.34 -14.37 4.25
N GLY A 298 10.11 -13.48 5.21
CA GLY A 298 8.81 -12.81 5.32
C GLY A 298 8.56 -11.94 4.09
N ILE A 299 9.34 -10.88 3.94
CA ILE A 299 9.32 -10.01 2.76
C ILE A 299 10.69 -10.04 2.10
N TYR A 300 10.73 -10.32 0.79
CA TYR A 300 11.96 -10.28 0.00
C TYR A 300 11.87 -9.25 -1.13
N LEU A 301 12.78 -8.27 -1.12
CA LEU A 301 12.94 -7.31 -2.22
C LEU A 301 14.24 -7.62 -2.96
N THR A 302 14.13 -7.82 -4.28
CA THR A 302 15.27 -8.20 -5.11
C THR A 302 15.23 -7.60 -6.51
N LYS A 303 16.31 -7.79 -7.29
CA LYS A 303 16.42 -7.43 -8.73
C LYS A 303 15.86 -6.03 -9.04
N ASN A 304 16.45 -5.00 -8.44
CA ASN A 304 16.08 -3.58 -8.60
C ASN A 304 14.65 -3.20 -8.15
N ALA A 305 14.03 -3.97 -7.24
CA ALA A 305 12.89 -3.48 -6.47
C ALA A 305 13.31 -2.23 -5.65
N ARG A 306 12.51 -1.15 -5.66
CA ARG A 306 12.88 0.14 -5.02
C ARG A 306 11.68 0.98 -4.58
N SER A 307 11.88 1.93 -3.68
CA SER A 307 10.83 2.85 -3.23
C SER A 307 9.60 2.12 -2.65
N TRP A 308 9.83 0.99 -1.98
CA TRP A 308 8.78 0.27 -1.26
C TRP A 308 8.54 0.90 0.11
N THR A 309 7.29 0.86 0.58
CA THR A 309 6.93 1.19 1.96
C THR A 309 6.47 -0.07 2.68
N ILE A 310 7.14 -0.45 3.77
CA ILE A 310 6.80 -1.60 4.60
C ILE A 310 6.49 -1.06 6.00
N GLU A 311 5.21 -1.02 6.40
CA GLU A 311 4.81 -0.37 7.64
C GLU A 311 3.79 -1.12 8.51
N ASN A 312 3.93 -1.02 9.82
CA ASN A 312 2.97 -1.56 10.80
C ASN A 312 2.68 -3.06 10.65
N ASN A 313 3.64 -3.84 10.14
CA ASN A 313 3.48 -5.28 9.97
C ASN A 313 3.98 -6.05 11.19
N ASP A 314 3.44 -7.26 11.38
CA ASP A 314 3.88 -8.23 12.38
C ASP A 314 4.44 -9.46 11.66
N ILE A 315 5.78 -9.63 11.67
CA ILE A 315 6.49 -10.62 10.86
C ILE A 315 7.30 -11.53 11.78
N TYR A 316 6.94 -12.81 11.83
CA TYR A 316 7.54 -13.75 12.76
C TYR A 316 7.57 -15.20 12.32
N ASN A 317 8.38 -16.02 12.98
CA ASN A 317 8.55 -17.44 12.66
C ASN A 317 8.85 -17.68 11.16
N CYS A 318 9.69 -16.84 10.57
CA CYS A 318 10.32 -17.13 9.28
C CYS A 318 11.59 -17.98 9.52
N ALA A 319 11.77 -19.00 8.71
CA ALA A 319 12.95 -19.87 8.75
C ALA A 319 14.27 -19.12 8.43
N GLY A 320 14.19 -18.09 7.59
CA GLY A 320 15.27 -17.15 7.32
C GLY A 320 14.99 -15.78 7.95
N VAL A 321 14.86 -14.78 7.10
CA VAL A 321 14.86 -13.35 7.49
C VAL A 321 13.47 -12.75 7.41
N ALA A 322 13.06 -11.97 8.42
CA ALA A 322 11.74 -11.32 8.41
C ALA A 322 11.59 -10.34 7.24
N ILE A 323 12.56 -9.43 7.05
CA ILE A 323 12.66 -8.55 5.87
C ILE A 323 14.05 -8.68 5.25
N HIS A 324 14.12 -9.19 4.03
CA HIS A 324 15.36 -9.31 3.28
C HIS A 324 15.35 -8.35 2.09
N ILE A 325 16.37 -7.51 2.00
CA ILE A 325 16.58 -6.59 0.87
C ILE A 325 17.93 -6.97 0.25
N ALA A 326 17.91 -7.76 -0.83
CA ALA A 326 19.12 -8.31 -1.42
C ALA A 326 18.94 -8.77 -2.87
N GLY A 327 20.05 -9.05 -3.56
CA GLY A 327 20.11 -9.35 -4.98
C GLY A 327 20.42 -8.12 -5.83
N SER A 328 20.75 -8.32 -7.12
CA SER A 328 21.31 -7.28 -8.00
C SER A 328 20.57 -5.92 -7.90
N HIS A 329 21.19 -4.97 -7.18
CA HIS A 329 20.70 -3.60 -6.95
C HIS A 329 19.34 -3.50 -6.23
N ALA A 330 19.05 -4.44 -5.33
CA ALA A 330 17.80 -4.51 -4.59
C ALA A 330 17.58 -3.34 -3.61
N GLY A 331 16.32 -3.18 -3.17
CA GLY A 331 15.76 -2.14 -2.29
C GLY A 331 16.61 -0.89 -2.07
N ARG A 332 16.34 0.11 -2.92
CA ARG A 332 16.80 1.49 -2.74
C ARG A 332 15.66 2.41 -2.40
N ASP A 333 15.93 3.44 -1.61
CA ASP A 333 14.96 4.48 -1.25
C ASP A 333 13.67 3.93 -0.59
N CYS A 334 13.75 2.79 0.09
CA CYS A 334 12.60 2.18 0.77
C CYS A 334 12.36 2.80 2.15
N ILE A 335 11.12 2.75 2.63
CA ILE A 335 10.71 3.18 3.96
C ILE A 335 10.20 1.96 4.72
N ILE A 336 10.86 1.62 5.82
CA ILE A 336 10.55 0.45 6.66
C ILE A 336 10.29 0.98 8.06
N LYS A 337 9.03 1.03 8.48
CA LYS A 337 8.68 1.70 9.74
C LYS A 337 7.64 1.00 10.59
N ASN A 338 7.80 1.09 11.91
CA ASN A 338 6.82 0.60 12.90
C ASN A 338 6.47 -0.90 12.76
N ASN A 339 7.34 -1.72 12.18
CA ASN A 339 7.13 -3.15 12.09
C ASN A 339 7.58 -3.85 13.37
N LYS A 340 6.97 -5.00 13.69
CA LYS A 340 7.49 -5.97 14.64
C LYS A 340 8.12 -7.12 13.86
N LEU A 341 9.41 -7.34 14.06
CA LEU A 341 10.21 -8.33 13.34
C LEU A 341 10.80 -9.29 14.37
N HIS A 342 10.14 -10.43 14.59
CA HIS A 342 10.42 -11.21 15.78
C HIS A 342 10.39 -12.73 15.64
N ASP A 343 11.06 -13.43 16.55
CA ASP A 343 11.07 -14.89 16.63
C ASP A 343 11.39 -15.58 15.28
N ASN A 344 12.31 -14.98 14.50
CA ASN A 344 12.78 -15.55 13.24
C ASN A 344 14.03 -16.41 13.46
N ASP A 345 14.14 -17.49 12.68
CA ASP A 345 15.21 -18.47 12.83
C ASP A 345 16.58 -17.93 12.38
N TYR A 346 16.60 -16.79 11.67
CA TYR A 346 17.83 -16.09 11.27
C TYR A 346 17.86 -14.62 11.72
N HIS A 347 17.63 -13.67 10.81
CA HIS A 347 17.70 -12.23 11.10
C HIS A 347 16.31 -11.60 11.18
N GLY A 348 16.19 -10.52 11.96
CA GLY A 348 15.02 -9.65 11.85
C GLY A 348 15.00 -8.92 10.51
N MET A 349 16.16 -8.39 10.09
CA MET A 349 16.32 -7.76 8.78
C MET A 349 17.73 -7.96 8.21
N GLU A 350 17.82 -8.18 6.90
CA GLU A 350 19.08 -8.23 6.16
C GLU A 350 19.04 -7.21 5.00
N ILE A 351 20.11 -6.42 4.88
CA ILE A 351 20.30 -5.41 3.84
C ILE A 351 21.61 -5.72 3.11
N ALA A 352 21.51 -6.06 1.84
CA ALA A 352 22.62 -6.54 1.03
C ALA A 352 22.53 -6.06 -0.44
N SER A 353 23.56 -6.35 -1.22
CA SER A 353 23.63 -6.14 -2.66
C SER A 353 23.35 -4.69 -3.13
N ASN A 354 24.08 -3.71 -2.56
CA ASN A 354 23.92 -2.28 -2.86
C ASN A 354 22.52 -1.72 -2.57
N SER A 355 21.93 -2.19 -1.46
CA SER A 355 20.65 -1.69 -0.96
C SER A 355 20.86 -0.39 -0.20
N ASP A 356 20.66 0.72 -0.91
CA ASP A 356 21.08 2.05 -0.49
C ASP A 356 19.92 2.98 -0.11
N ASN A 357 20.21 3.96 0.75
CA ASN A 357 19.32 5.09 1.08
C ASN A 357 17.96 4.67 1.69
N ASN A 358 17.89 3.52 2.35
CA ASN A 358 16.67 3.08 3.01
C ASN A 358 16.48 3.77 4.36
N GLN A 359 15.22 4.01 4.74
CA GLN A 359 14.83 4.59 6.02
C GLN A 359 14.18 3.53 6.91
N ILE A 360 14.84 3.17 8.00
CA ILE A 360 14.42 2.14 8.95
C ILE A 360 14.08 2.81 10.28
N ILE A 361 12.78 3.01 10.52
CA ILE A 361 12.31 3.94 11.56
C ILE A 361 11.30 3.28 12.52
N GLY A 362 11.57 3.30 13.82
CA GLY A 362 10.57 2.91 14.83
C GLY A 362 10.22 1.42 14.86
N ASN A 363 11.02 0.55 14.22
CA ASN A 363 10.77 -0.89 14.20
C ASN A 363 11.18 -1.54 15.53
N LYS A 364 10.52 -2.65 15.87
CA LYS A 364 10.80 -3.47 17.06
C LYS A 364 11.29 -4.83 16.61
N PHE A 365 12.50 -5.16 17.02
CA PHE A 365 13.12 -6.45 16.78
C PHE A 365 13.22 -7.22 18.10
N TYR A 366 12.84 -8.48 18.17
CA TYR A 366 13.01 -9.30 19.38
C TYR A 366 12.94 -10.79 19.05
N GLY A 367 13.57 -11.66 19.85
CA GLY A 367 13.51 -13.11 19.64
C GLY A 367 14.18 -13.65 18.36
N ASN A 368 14.81 -12.82 17.54
CA ASN A 368 15.51 -13.27 16.33
C ASN A 368 16.80 -14.01 16.72
N LYS A 369 17.04 -15.19 16.13
CA LYS A 369 18.12 -16.08 16.59
C LYS A 369 19.52 -15.54 16.31
N ASN A 370 19.76 -14.94 15.14
CA ASN A 370 21.11 -14.52 14.74
C ASN A 370 21.35 -13.03 14.96
N CYS A 371 20.68 -12.14 14.22
CA CYS A 371 20.83 -10.69 14.41
C CYS A 371 19.49 -9.95 14.30
N ASP A 372 19.37 -8.78 14.93
CA ASP A 372 18.24 -7.89 14.62
C ASP A 372 18.41 -7.29 13.22
N VAL A 373 19.61 -6.80 12.92
CA VAL A 373 19.96 -6.23 11.62
C VAL A 373 21.31 -6.77 11.13
N TYR A 374 21.36 -7.26 9.90
CA TYR A 374 22.56 -7.72 9.21
C TYR A 374 22.80 -6.91 7.93
N ILE A 375 23.98 -6.32 7.76
CA ILE A 375 24.30 -5.42 6.65
C ILE A 375 25.56 -5.91 5.93
N LYS A 376 25.48 -6.03 4.60
CA LYS A 376 26.58 -6.48 3.76
C LYS A 376 26.49 -5.95 2.33
N GLU A 377 27.44 -6.38 1.51
CA GLU A 377 27.56 -6.20 0.07
C GLU A 377 27.40 -4.74 -0.37
N ALA A 378 28.23 -3.86 0.22
CA ALA A 378 28.30 -2.45 -0.14
C ALA A 378 26.98 -1.68 -0.02
N SER A 379 26.16 -2.03 0.97
CA SER A 379 24.88 -1.36 1.24
C SER A 379 25.11 -0.10 2.07
N CYS A 380 24.78 1.06 1.50
CA CYS A 380 25.25 2.36 1.98
C CYS A 380 24.12 3.38 2.21
N GLY A 381 24.38 4.37 3.06
CA GLY A 381 23.47 5.51 3.22
C GLY A 381 22.13 5.18 3.89
N ASN A 382 22.00 3.99 4.50
CA ASN A 382 20.78 3.60 5.19
C ASN A 382 20.67 4.32 6.54
N VAL A 383 19.46 4.71 6.93
CA VAL A 383 19.19 5.50 8.13
C VAL A 383 18.33 4.71 9.10
N PHE A 384 18.85 4.45 10.29
CA PHE A 384 18.20 3.71 11.37
C PHE A 384 17.87 4.67 12.51
N LYS A 385 16.58 4.96 12.73
CA LYS A 385 16.15 5.87 13.80
C LYS A 385 15.03 5.31 14.66
N TYR A 386 15.11 5.55 15.97
CA TYR A 386 14.05 5.21 16.93
C TYR A 386 13.68 3.71 16.98
N ASN A 387 14.53 2.83 16.46
CA ASN A 387 14.30 1.39 16.50
C ASN A 387 14.60 0.82 17.88
N THR A 388 13.96 -0.29 18.21
CA THR A 388 14.29 -1.13 19.38
C THR A 388 14.88 -2.45 18.88
N PHE A 389 16.19 -2.60 19.02
CA PHE A 389 16.92 -3.84 18.74
C PHE A 389 16.94 -4.68 20.01
N GLY A 390 15.96 -5.57 20.13
CA GLY A 390 15.56 -6.23 21.37
C GLY A 390 15.83 -7.73 21.44
N SER A 391 16.51 -8.33 20.46
CA SER A 391 16.82 -9.77 20.54
C SER A 391 17.97 -10.03 21.51
N SER A 392 17.65 -10.03 22.81
CA SER A 392 18.65 -10.06 23.88
C SER A 392 19.63 -11.24 23.82
N ASN A 393 19.15 -12.39 23.35
CA ASN A 393 19.89 -13.65 23.24
C ASN A 393 20.44 -13.94 21.84
N SER A 394 20.28 -13.03 20.88
CA SER A 394 20.83 -13.20 19.52
C SER A 394 22.36 -13.19 19.54
N THR A 395 22.98 -13.55 18.41
CA THR A 395 24.43 -13.39 18.21
C THR A 395 24.85 -11.92 18.35
N TYR A 396 24.15 -11.01 17.66
CA TYR A 396 24.36 -9.56 17.70
C TYR A 396 23.04 -8.78 17.58
N ASN A 397 22.97 -7.53 18.02
CA ASN A 397 21.85 -6.66 17.60
C ASN A 397 22.10 -6.20 16.16
N ILE A 398 23.27 -5.61 15.90
CA ILE A 398 23.67 -5.11 14.59
C ILE A 398 24.97 -5.77 14.16
N ALA A 399 25.03 -6.24 12.92
CA ALA A 399 26.24 -6.76 12.31
C ALA A 399 26.50 -6.14 10.92
N PHE A 400 27.74 -5.70 10.71
CA PHE A 400 28.31 -5.35 9.41
C PHE A 400 29.29 -6.43 8.99
N GLU A 401 29.05 -7.08 7.85
CA GLU A 401 29.88 -8.17 7.35
C GLU A 401 30.94 -7.73 6.34
N ASP A 402 31.04 -6.44 6.02
CA ASP A 402 32.11 -5.91 5.19
C ASP A 402 32.46 -4.46 5.51
N GLU A 403 33.55 -3.99 4.91
CA GLU A 403 34.03 -2.60 4.99
C GLU A 403 33.45 -1.71 3.87
N SER A 404 32.74 -2.31 2.91
CA SER A 404 32.17 -1.59 1.77
C SER A 404 30.79 -0.99 2.10
N SER A 405 30.08 -1.49 3.10
CA SER A 405 28.79 -1.00 3.58
C SER A 405 28.96 0.23 4.48
N ARG A 406 29.07 1.41 3.87
CA ARG A 406 29.48 2.66 4.53
C ARG A 406 28.34 3.68 4.66
N ASN A 407 28.58 4.72 5.45
CA ASN A 407 27.67 5.86 5.61
C ASN A 407 26.26 5.48 6.08
N ASN A 408 26.13 4.34 6.77
CA ASN A 408 24.89 3.95 7.42
C ASN A 408 24.79 4.71 8.75
N VAL A 409 23.67 5.38 8.99
CA VAL A 409 23.46 6.29 10.12
C VAL A 409 22.56 5.62 11.16
N PHE A 410 23.01 5.55 12.41
CA PHE A 410 22.20 5.09 13.53
C PHE A 410 22.03 6.22 14.53
N ASP A 411 20.79 6.50 14.93
CA ASP A 411 20.51 7.59 15.86
C ASP A 411 19.21 7.37 16.65
N TYR A 412 19.24 7.67 17.95
CA TYR A 412 18.13 7.46 18.89
C TYR A 412 17.59 6.02 18.94
N ASN A 413 18.42 5.00 18.67
CA ASN A 413 17.98 3.61 18.77
C ASN A 413 18.18 3.06 20.20
N LYS A 414 17.37 2.05 20.55
CA LYS A 414 17.48 1.29 21.80
C LYS A 414 18.02 -0.10 21.51
N TYR A 415 18.97 -0.54 22.32
CA TYR A 415 19.63 -1.83 22.21
C TYR A 415 19.38 -2.60 23.51
N ILE A 416 18.85 -3.81 23.43
CA ILE A 416 18.64 -4.69 24.57
C ILE A 416 19.46 -5.95 24.31
N LYS A 417 20.47 -6.19 25.16
CA LYS A 417 21.42 -7.29 24.97
C LYS A 417 21.93 -7.85 26.30
N ALA A 418 21.82 -9.17 26.47
CA ALA A 418 22.33 -9.85 27.65
C ALA A 418 23.86 -9.78 27.75
N ASP A 419 24.56 -10.09 26.65
CA ASP A 419 26.00 -9.85 26.51
C ASP A 419 26.23 -8.50 25.81
N THR A 420 26.47 -7.46 26.60
CA THR A 420 26.65 -6.09 26.11
C THR A 420 27.87 -5.92 25.19
N ASN A 421 28.85 -6.84 25.24
CA ASN A 421 30.00 -6.82 24.34
C ASN A 421 29.65 -7.32 22.94
N ARG A 422 28.45 -7.87 22.74
CA ARG A 422 27.96 -8.39 21.46
C ARG A 422 26.78 -7.60 20.92
N ALA A 423 26.61 -6.34 21.31
CA ALA A 423 25.60 -5.50 20.70
C ALA A 423 25.94 -5.23 19.21
N ILE A 424 27.21 -4.91 18.92
CA ILE A 424 27.67 -4.44 17.61
C ILE A 424 28.84 -5.27 17.09
N ARG A 425 28.68 -5.84 15.89
CA ARG A 425 29.73 -6.53 15.13
C ARG A 425 30.09 -5.69 13.90
N LEU A 426 31.38 -5.40 13.73
CA LEU A 426 31.95 -4.84 12.51
C LEU A 426 32.75 -5.92 11.78
N PHE A 427 33.06 -5.76 10.50
CA PHE A 427 33.78 -6.78 9.72
C PHE A 427 35.03 -7.37 10.41
N ASN A 428 35.85 -6.53 11.05
CA ASN A 428 37.13 -6.91 11.67
C ASN A 428 37.05 -7.27 13.16
N GLY A 429 35.88 -7.18 13.78
CA GLY A 429 35.68 -7.66 15.15
C GLY A 429 34.41 -7.13 15.80
N THR A 430 34.21 -7.50 17.05
CA THR A 430 33.12 -6.98 17.87
C THR A 430 33.60 -5.75 18.63
N ILE A 431 32.73 -4.76 18.79
CA ILE A 431 33.02 -3.57 19.59
C ILE A 431 31.94 -3.37 20.65
N SER A 432 32.33 -2.78 21.79
CA SER A 432 31.37 -2.43 22.83
C SER A 432 30.45 -1.29 22.33
N PHE A 433 29.26 -1.22 22.92
CA PHE A 433 28.34 -0.12 22.65
C PHE A 433 28.95 1.25 22.98
N ASP A 434 29.72 1.36 24.07
CA ASP A 434 30.40 2.61 24.43
C ASP A 434 31.42 3.04 23.35
N LYS A 435 32.14 2.08 22.77
CA LYS A 435 33.04 2.35 21.64
C LYS A 435 32.26 2.76 20.39
N TRP A 436 31.11 2.13 20.12
CA TRP A 436 30.21 2.52 19.03
C TRP A 436 29.74 3.97 19.17
N LYS A 437 29.35 4.39 20.38
CA LYS A 437 28.99 5.78 20.69
C LYS A 437 30.17 6.74 20.52
N ALA A 438 31.35 6.37 21.01
CA ALA A 438 32.55 7.21 20.94
C ALA A 438 33.02 7.47 19.50
N LEU A 439 32.69 6.58 18.56
CA LEU A 439 32.94 6.73 17.13
C LEU A 439 31.84 7.57 16.42
N SER A 440 30.94 8.19 17.17
CA SER A 440 29.79 8.98 16.68
C SER A 440 28.87 8.20 15.73
N GLN A 441 28.85 6.86 15.83
CA GLN A 441 28.01 6.01 15.00
C GLN A 441 26.58 5.86 15.56
N GLU A 442 26.36 6.17 16.85
CA GLU A 442 25.07 6.15 17.56
C GLU A 442 25.11 7.15 18.75
N ALA A 443 25.10 8.45 18.46
CA ALA A 443 25.32 9.47 19.50
C ALA A 443 24.22 9.46 20.58
N ASN A 444 22.96 9.36 20.16
CA ASN A 444 21.79 9.49 21.03
C ASN A 444 21.17 8.15 21.46
N GLY A 445 21.78 7.02 21.09
CA GLY A 445 21.26 5.70 21.42
C GLY A 445 21.49 5.29 22.88
N GLN A 446 20.71 4.29 23.27
CA GLN A 446 20.67 3.74 24.63
C GLN A 446 20.86 2.23 24.61
N LEU A 447 21.79 1.73 25.42
CA LEU A 447 21.90 0.31 25.73
C LEU A 447 21.18 0.03 27.06
N ILE A 448 20.27 -0.92 27.03
CA ILE A 448 19.47 -1.39 28.17
C ILE A 448 19.94 -2.82 28.49
N ARG A 449 20.26 -3.05 29.76
CA ARG A 449 20.71 -4.35 30.27
C ARG A 449 19.55 -5.21 30.72
#